data_AF-A0A957DG98-F1
#
_entry.id   AF-A0A957DG98-F1
#
_cell.length_a   1.000
_cell.length_b   1.000
_cell.length_c   1.000
_cell.angle_alpha   90.00
_cell.angle_beta   90.00
_cell.angle_gamma   90.00
#
_symmetry.space_group_name_H-M   'P 1'
#
loop_
_entity.id
_entity.type
_entity.pdbx_description
1 polymer ?
#
loop_
_entity_poly.entity_id
_entity_poly.type
_entity_poly.pdbx_seq_one_letter_code
_entity_poly.pdbx_strand_id
1 'polypeptide(L)'
;NDVGQSTVTGAGTVYVGLGPYGLAYPFTNYSDLLNPGAGAETAFNGNIGSAALDKTGATYKTTFWGFPFEALPASARGPVMQTTLNWCNQ
;
A
#
# COMPACT_ATOMS: atom_id res chain seq x y z
N ASN A 1 -12.22 2.47 7.62
CA ASN A 1 -12.64 3.78 8.13
C ASN A 1 -11.99 4.79 7.22
N ASP A 2 -12.79 5.56 6.49
CA ASP A 2 -12.32 6.60 5.57
C ASP A 2 -11.63 7.70 6.38
N VAL A 3 -10.31 7.76 6.31
CA VAL A 3 -9.50 8.73 7.06
C VAL A 3 -8.88 9.79 6.17
N GLY A 4 -8.86 9.59 4.85
CA GLY A 4 -8.30 10.57 3.93
C GLY A 4 -6.77 10.65 3.97
N GLN A 5 -6.11 9.49 3.84
CA GLN A 5 -4.66 9.39 3.67
C GLN A 5 -4.18 10.30 2.52
N SER A 6 -3.17 11.13 2.78
CA SER A 6 -2.58 12.09 1.85
C SER A 6 -1.13 11.75 1.48
N THR A 7 -0.50 10.88 2.25
CA THR A 7 0.85 10.36 1.96
C THR A 7 0.91 8.89 2.31
N VAL A 8 1.80 8.14 1.65
CA VAL A 8 2.12 6.76 2.02
C VAL A 8 3.61 6.48 1.88
N THR A 9 4.16 5.69 2.80
CA THR A 9 5.55 5.21 2.79
C THR A 9 5.54 3.70 2.86
N GLY A 10 6.31 3.05 1.99
CA GLY A 10 6.43 1.61 1.95
C GLY A 10 6.98 1.06 3.27
N ALA A 11 6.43 -0.06 3.70
CA ALA A 11 6.68 -0.70 4.98
C ALA A 11 6.72 -2.23 4.84
N GLY A 12 6.79 -2.93 5.97
CA GLY A 12 6.83 -4.39 6.00
C GLY A 12 8.08 -4.95 5.33
N THR A 13 8.00 -6.21 4.92
CA THR A 13 9.12 -6.88 4.23
C THR A 13 9.11 -6.65 2.73
N VAL A 14 7.94 -6.41 2.14
CA VAL A 14 7.77 -6.35 0.68
C VAL A 14 8.03 -4.96 0.11
N TYR A 15 7.53 -3.90 0.75
CA TYR A 15 7.49 -2.56 0.18
C TYR A 15 8.47 -1.58 0.85
N VAL A 16 9.28 -2.04 1.80
CA VAL A 16 10.29 -1.20 2.48
C VAL A 16 11.22 -0.50 1.49
N GLY A 17 11.49 0.77 1.74
CA GLY A 17 12.33 1.62 0.88
C GLY A 17 11.59 2.33 -0.26
N LEU A 18 10.29 2.06 -0.44
CA LEU A 18 9.44 2.84 -1.35
C LEU A 18 8.86 4.08 -0.64
N GLY A 19 8.70 5.16 -1.40
CA GLY A 19 8.15 6.41 -0.88
C GLY A 19 9.13 7.20 0.01
N PRO A 20 8.65 8.22 0.75
CA PRO A 20 7.24 8.64 0.84
C PRO A 20 6.68 9.14 -0.49
N TYR A 21 5.41 8.82 -0.76
CA TYR A 21 4.66 9.30 -1.92
C TYR A 21 3.50 10.16 -1.45
N GLY A 22 3.38 11.37 -2.00
CA GLY A 22 2.16 12.16 -1.87
C GLY A 22 1.05 11.57 -2.73
N LEU A 23 -0.15 11.45 -2.18
CA LEU A 23 -1.32 10.93 -2.90
C LEU A 23 -2.13 12.09 -3.50
N ALA A 24 -2.47 11.97 -4.78
CA ALA A 24 -3.26 12.96 -5.53
C ALA A 24 -4.54 12.32 -6.04
N TYR A 25 -5.68 12.81 -5.56
CA TYR A 25 -7.00 12.29 -5.90
C TYR A 25 -7.71 13.28 -6.85
N PRO A 26 -8.11 12.87 -8.06
CA PRO A 26 -8.99 13.69 -8.91
C PRO A 26 -10.45 13.66 -8.44
N PHE A 27 -10.72 13.04 -7.28
CA PHE A 27 -12.03 12.80 -6.68
C PHE A 27 -11.93 12.89 -5.14
N THR A 28 -13.06 12.77 -4.43
CA THR A 28 -13.08 12.78 -2.96
C THR A 28 -12.22 11.65 -2.38
N ASN A 29 -11.35 12.00 -1.45
CA ASN A 29 -10.47 11.05 -0.81
C ASN A 29 -11.22 10.23 0.26
N TYR A 30 -11.62 9.01 -0.12
CA TYR A 30 -12.20 7.99 0.76
C TYR A 30 -11.19 6.92 1.18
N SER A 31 -9.90 7.26 1.23
CA SER A 31 -8.91 6.25 1.60
C SER A 31 -9.03 5.83 3.06
N ASP A 32 -8.83 4.54 3.29
CA ASP A 32 -9.07 3.85 4.54
C ASP A 32 -7.83 3.75 5.44
N LEU A 33 -8.10 3.70 6.75
CA LEU A 33 -7.21 3.08 7.74
C LEU A 33 -7.52 1.59 7.83
N LEU A 34 -6.47 0.77 7.72
CA LEU A 34 -6.55 -0.68 7.81
C LEU A 34 -5.86 -1.17 9.08
N ASN A 35 -6.30 -2.33 9.58
CA ASN A 35 -5.64 -3.00 10.71
C ASN A 35 -5.19 -4.39 10.26
N PRO A 36 -3.90 -4.75 10.38
CA PRO A 36 -3.42 -6.06 9.98
C PRO A 36 -4.07 -7.15 10.85
N GLY A 37 -4.64 -8.15 10.17
CA GLY A 37 -5.09 -9.39 10.81
C GLY A 37 -3.93 -10.35 11.06
N ALA A 38 -4.24 -11.53 11.62
CA ALA A 38 -3.24 -12.54 11.94
C ALA A 38 -2.39 -12.94 10.71
N GLY A 39 -1.06 -12.77 10.83
CA GLY A 39 -0.08 -13.09 9.80
C GLY A 39 -0.18 -12.24 8.53
N ALA A 40 -0.81 -11.07 8.61
CA ALA A 40 -0.64 -9.99 7.64
C ALA A 40 0.25 -8.91 8.26
N GLU A 41 0.90 -8.11 7.42
CA GLU A 41 1.67 -6.95 7.86
C GLU A 41 1.25 -5.68 7.12
N THR A 42 1.71 -4.54 7.63
CA THR A 42 1.49 -3.24 6.98
C THR A 42 2.42 -3.13 5.78
N ALA A 43 1.84 -3.01 4.59
CA ALA A 43 2.54 -2.78 3.33
C ALA A 43 2.92 -1.31 3.13
N PHE A 44 2.02 -0.39 3.51
CA PHE A 44 2.27 1.05 3.46
C PHE A 44 1.75 1.73 4.71
N ASN A 45 2.59 2.56 5.34
CA ASN A 45 2.17 3.48 6.38
C ASN A 45 1.67 4.77 5.72
N GLY A 46 0.43 5.15 5.99
CA GLY A 46 -0.08 6.48 5.67
C GLY A 46 0.10 7.49 6.81
N ASN A 47 -0.25 8.75 6.56
CA ASN A 47 -0.19 9.82 7.56
C ASN A 47 -1.18 9.64 8.74
N ILE A 48 -2.17 8.76 8.60
CA ILE A 48 -3.17 8.45 9.64
C ILE A 48 -3.09 6.95 10.05
N GLY A 49 -1.94 6.30 9.82
CA GLY A 49 -1.71 4.89 10.17
C GLY A 49 -1.69 3.98 8.95
N SER A 50 -1.85 2.66 9.14
CA SER A 50 -1.67 1.68 8.07
C SER A 50 -2.66 1.89 6.91
N ALA A 51 -2.12 2.16 5.72
CA ALA A 51 -2.87 2.50 4.52
C ALA A 51 -2.93 1.34 3.50
N ALA A 52 -2.08 0.33 3.66
CA ALA A 52 -2.13 -0.90 2.89
C ALA A 52 -1.61 -2.07 3.72
N LEU A 53 -2.07 -3.26 3.39
CA LEU A 53 -1.66 -4.52 4.00
C LEU A 53 -1.13 -5.48 2.94
N ASP A 54 -0.28 -6.40 3.37
CA ASP A 54 0.07 -7.57 2.59
C ASP A 54 0.11 -8.83 3.47
N LYS A 55 -0.01 -9.98 2.80
CA LYS A 55 0.03 -11.29 3.44
C LYS A 55 0.68 -12.31 2.52
N THR A 56 1.69 -13.00 3.06
CA THR A 56 2.22 -14.25 2.49
C THR A 56 1.53 -15.44 3.16
N GLY A 57 0.79 -16.21 2.37
CA GLY A 57 0.26 -17.52 2.74
C GLY A 57 1.12 -18.66 2.18
N ALA A 58 0.76 -19.91 2.49
CA ALA A 58 1.50 -21.08 2.00
C ALA A 58 1.42 -21.27 0.48
N THR A 59 0.32 -20.84 -0.15
CA THR A 59 0.04 -21.03 -1.58
C THR A 59 -0.36 -19.74 -2.30
N TYR A 60 -0.36 -18.62 -1.60
CA TYR A 60 -0.78 -17.34 -2.16
C TYR A 60 -0.01 -16.17 -1.54
N LYS A 61 0.07 -15.09 -2.29
CA LYS A 61 0.52 -13.77 -1.83
C LYS A 61 -0.57 -12.77 -2.22
N THR A 62 -0.88 -11.84 -1.33
CA THR A 62 -1.92 -10.85 -1.60
C THR A 62 -1.59 -9.51 -0.96
N THR A 63 -2.01 -8.43 -1.60
CA THR A 63 -1.92 -7.08 -1.07
C THR A 63 -3.26 -6.38 -1.22
N PHE A 64 -3.64 -5.59 -0.23
CA PHE A 64 -4.86 -4.80 -0.25
C PHE A 64 -4.53 -3.37 0.15
N TRP A 65 -4.94 -2.42 -0.68
CA TRP A 65 -4.59 -1.02 -0.53
C TRP A 65 -5.85 -0.24 -0.20
N GLY A 66 -5.85 0.43 0.95
CA GLY A 66 -6.93 1.31 1.38
C GLY A 66 -6.96 2.61 0.60
N PHE A 67 -6.16 2.76 -0.46
CA PHE A 67 -6.16 3.91 -1.35
C PHE A 67 -6.08 3.45 -2.81
N PRO A 68 -6.59 4.23 -3.76
CA PRO A 68 -6.52 3.91 -5.18
C PRO A 68 -5.06 3.88 -5.66
N PHE A 69 -4.69 2.88 -6.45
CA PHE A 69 -3.36 2.79 -7.04
C PHE A 69 -3.01 4.04 -7.87
N GLU A 70 -4.01 4.59 -8.57
CA GLU A 70 -3.88 5.80 -9.38
C GLU A 70 -3.63 7.06 -8.55
N ALA A 71 -3.89 7.05 -7.24
CA ALA A 71 -3.56 8.18 -6.38
C ALA A 71 -2.05 8.35 -6.18
N LEU A 72 -1.24 7.31 -6.45
CA LEU A 72 0.22 7.43 -6.46
C LEU A 72 0.71 8.37 -7.58
N PRO A 73 1.85 9.05 -7.38
CA PRO A 73 2.54 9.76 -8.44
C PRO A 73 2.80 8.83 -9.63
N ALA A 74 2.67 9.34 -10.86
CA ALA A 74 2.87 8.54 -12.06
C ALA A 74 4.24 7.83 -12.10
N SER A 75 5.28 8.47 -11.57
CA SER A 75 6.64 7.91 -11.45
C SER A 75 6.76 6.78 -10.42
N ALA A 76 5.85 6.69 -9.44
CA ALA A 76 5.86 5.67 -8.39
C ALA A 76 5.08 4.40 -8.79
N ARG A 77 4.07 4.53 -9.64
CA ARG A 77 3.18 3.41 -10.02
C ARG A 77 3.94 2.21 -10.59
N GLY A 78 4.85 2.46 -11.55
CA GLY A 78 5.67 1.40 -12.16
C GLY A 78 6.52 0.64 -11.13
N PRO A 79 7.38 1.32 -10.35
CA PRO A 79 8.17 0.69 -9.29
C PRO A 79 7.33 -0.09 -8.28
N VAL A 80 6.22 0.47 -7.78
CA VAL A 80 5.40 -0.22 -6.77
C VAL A 80 4.76 -1.48 -7.35
N MET A 81 4.20 -1.41 -8.58
CA MET A 81 3.65 -2.59 -9.25
C MET A 81 4.73 -3.64 -9.52
N GLN A 82 5.92 -3.22 -9.94
CA GLN A 82 7.04 -4.14 -10.17
C GLN A 82 7.45 -4.85 -8.86
N THR A 83 7.48 -4.15 -7.73
CA THR A 83 7.71 -4.76 -6.42
C THR A 83 6.66 -5.81 -6.10
N THR A 84 5.37 -5.52 -6.30
CA THR A 84 4.29 -6.50 -6.10
C THR A 84 4.46 -7.73 -6.98
N LEU A 85 4.73 -7.55 -8.28
CA LEU A 85 4.90 -8.65 -9.23
C LEU A 85 6.13 -9.50 -8.93
N ASN A 86 7.26 -8.85 -8.60
CA ASN A 86 8.49 -9.55 -8.22
C ASN A 86 8.26 -10.41 -6.98
N TRP A 87 7.59 -9.87 -5.96
CA TRP A 87 7.25 -10.60 -4.76
C TRP A 87 6.34 -11.80 -5.05
N CYS A 88 5.30 -11.62 -5.88
CA CYS A 88 4.40 -12.72 -6.25
C CYS A 88 5.06 -13.83 -7.07
N ASN A 89 6.17 -13.54 -7.76
CA ASN A 89 6.91 -14.51 -8.58
C ASN A 89 8.07 -15.21 -7.84
N GLN A 90 8.22 -14.98 -6.54
CA GLN A 90 9.13 -15.72 -5.66
C GLN A 90 8.42 -16.95 -5.08
#